data_AF-A0A4Y2SEV4-F1
#
_entry.id   AF-A0A4Y2SEV4-F1
#
_cell.length_a   1.000
_cell.length_b   1.000
_cell.length_c   1.000
_cell.angle_alpha   90.00
_cell.angle_beta   90.00
_cell.angle_gamma   90.00
#
_symmetry.space_group_name_H-M   'P 1'
#
loop_
_entity.id
_entity.type
_entity.pdbx_description
1 polymer ?
#
loop_
_entity_poly.entity_id
_entity_poly.type
_entity_poly.pdbx_seq_one_letter_code
_entity_poly.pdbx_strand_id
1 'polypeptide(L)'
;MDEKLDKNTGRTDSIGRVSVKEKRYKLPKIEIKSFDGELINWLSFWAQFRKIHEDESLEECDKFHYLLQSMLPGTRAMELMESYPLTSDNCQKAVSDLKDRFGKKELLTEIYVRELLELIMSNVQSHGKDRLSLSKPFDKIKSHLRSLESMGIDQEKNAAWLYPMVESCLSTDILRAWQRSPQFNKDDKEKETQSRLSNLLEFLRKEVENEERVKLVRTNALNTSLK
;
A
#
# COMPACT_ATOMS: atom_id res chain seq x y z
N MET A 1 71.54 -41.02 10.36
CA MET A 1 70.83 -42.21 9.88
C MET A 1 69.51 -42.28 10.63
N ASP A 2 68.31 -42.10 10.09
CA ASP A 2 67.70 -41.67 8.82
C ASP A 2 66.21 -41.46 9.19
N GLU A 3 65.60 -40.29 9.02
CA GLU A 3 64.73 -39.88 7.90
C GLU A 3 63.70 -40.91 7.37
N LYS A 4 62.40 -40.53 7.47
CA LYS A 4 61.23 -40.69 6.55
C LYS A 4 59.94 -40.73 7.37
N LEU A 5 58.92 -39.87 7.28
CA LEU A 5 58.18 -39.18 6.20
C LEU A 5 57.32 -40.10 5.29
N ASP A 6 56.01 -39.77 5.32
CA ASP A 6 54.96 -39.91 4.29
C ASP A 6 53.99 -41.13 4.35
N LYS A 7 52.69 -40.91 4.61
CA LYS A 7 51.66 -40.75 3.55
C LYS A 7 50.22 -40.57 4.05
N ASN A 8 49.63 -39.51 3.52
CA ASN A 8 48.24 -39.08 3.41
C ASN A 8 47.31 -40.12 2.75
N THR A 9 46.04 -40.21 3.18
CA THR A 9 44.81 -40.55 2.39
C THR A 9 43.62 -40.35 3.36
N GLY A 10 42.74 -39.36 3.24
CA GLY A 10 41.96 -39.00 2.06
C GLY A 10 40.57 -39.66 2.16
N ARG A 11 39.60 -39.00 2.79
CA ARG A 11 38.18 -39.29 2.56
C ARG A 11 37.34 -38.03 2.76
N THR A 12 36.99 -37.46 1.63
CA THR A 12 36.09 -36.34 1.41
C THR A 12 34.65 -36.82 1.53
N ASP A 13 33.95 -36.43 2.60
CA ASP A 13 32.51 -36.56 2.63
C ASP A 13 31.86 -35.40 1.88
N SER A 14 31.04 -35.81 0.92
CA SER A 14 30.46 -35.01 -0.15
C SER A 14 29.30 -34.22 0.41
N ILE A 15 29.50 -32.92 0.63
CA ILE A 15 28.40 -32.00 0.96
C ILE A 15 27.56 -31.81 -0.31
N GLY A 16 26.34 -32.34 -0.25
CA GLY A 16 25.34 -32.25 -1.30
C GLY A 16 25.15 -30.80 -1.77
N ARG A 17 25.48 -30.58 -3.04
CA ARG A 17 25.33 -29.30 -3.72
C ARG A 17 23.82 -28.99 -3.83
N VAL A 18 23.34 -28.04 -3.02
CA VAL A 18 21.97 -27.50 -3.18
C VAL A 18 21.88 -26.89 -4.57
N SER A 19 21.13 -27.52 -5.46
CA SER A 19 20.84 -26.99 -6.79
C SER A 19 19.89 -25.80 -6.64
N VAL A 20 20.45 -24.60 -6.62
CA VAL A 20 19.68 -23.36 -6.75
C VAL A 20 19.10 -23.37 -8.16
N LYS A 21 17.77 -23.51 -8.27
CA LYS A 21 17.06 -23.40 -9.56
C LYS A 21 17.36 -22.01 -10.14
N GLU A 22 18.19 -21.97 -11.18
CA GLU A 22 18.49 -20.73 -11.88
C GLU A 22 17.20 -20.15 -12.49
N LYS A 23 16.79 -18.99 -11.97
CA LYS A 23 15.65 -18.23 -12.49
C LYS A 23 16.06 -17.67 -13.86
N ARG A 24 15.45 -18.16 -14.94
CA ARG A 24 15.77 -17.81 -16.34
C ARG A 24 15.31 -16.41 -16.79
N TYR A 25 14.88 -15.56 -15.85
CA TYR A 25 14.40 -14.21 -16.14
C TYR A 25 15.32 -13.19 -15.48
N LYS A 26 15.87 -12.26 -16.28
CA LYS A 26 16.57 -11.08 -15.78
C LYS A 26 15.53 -10.01 -15.41
N LEU A 27 15.14 -9.97 -14.14
CA LEU A 27 14.24 -8.94 -13.63
C LEU A 27 15.03 -7.67 -13.30
N PRO A 28 14.44 -6.46 -13.44
CA PRO A 28 15.04 -5.24 -12.92
C PRO A 28 15.38 -5.38 -11.44
N LYS A 29 16.47 -4.75 -10.99
CA LYS A 29 16.82 -4.70 -9.57
C LYS A 29 15.72 -3.88 -8.86
N ILE A 30 15.14 -4.47 -7.81
CA ILE A 30 14.17 -3.76 -6.97
C ILE A 30 14.96 -2.84 -6.05
N GLU A 31 14.69 -1.54 -6.15
CA GLU A 31 15.23 -0.53 -5.25
C GLU A 31 14.23 -0.25 -4.14
N ILE A 32 14.73 -0.04 -2.92
CA ILE A 32 13.90 0.32 -1.78
C ILE A 32 13.40 1.74 -2.02
N LYS A 33 12.09 1.94 -1.94
CA LYS A 33 11.50 3.27 -1.99
C LYS A 33 12.05 4.12 -0.85
N SER A 34 12.52 5.33 -1.15
CA SER A 34 12.97 6.25 -0.12
C SER A 34 11.81 6.72 0.77
N PHE A 35 12.08 6.94 2.05
CA PHE A 35 11.11 7.38 3.05
C PHE A 35 11.37 8.81 3.51
N ASP A 36 10.34 9.64 3.45
CA ASP A 36 10.34 11.06 3.84
C ASP A 36 9.93 11.29 5.30
N GLY A 37 9.50 10.27 6.03
CA GLY A 37 8.90 10.47 7.34
C GLY A 37 7.43 10.88 7.31
N GLU A 38 6.79 10.89 6.14
CA GLU A 38 5.35 11.09 6.06
C GLU A 38 4.61 9.80 6.42
N LEU A 39 3.74 9.90 7.42
CA LEU A 39 3.02 8.75 7.98
C LEU A 39 2.20 8.00 6.92
N ILE A 40 1.59 8.73 5.97
CA ILE A 40 0.81 8.14 4.87
C ILE A 40 1.64 7.19 3.99
N ASN A 41 2.96 7.45 3.88
CA ASN A 41 3.90 6.69 3.06
C ASN A 41 4.47 5.47 3.79
N TRP A 42 4.30 5.39 5.11
CA TRP A 42 4.91 4.37 5.97
C TRP A 42 4.62 2.94 5.51
N LEU A 43 3.36 2.61 5.22
CA LEU A 43 2.99 1.23 4.84
C LEU A 43 3.71 0.77 3.58
N SER A 44 3.81 1.66 2.59
CA SER A 44 4.48 1.37 1.32
C SER A 44 5.98 1.16 1.50
N PHE A 45 6.61 1.98 2.33
CA PHE A 45 8.02 1.89 2.65
C PHE A 45 8.33 0.62 3.47
N TRP A 46 7.63 0.44 4.59
CA TRP A 46 7.88 -0.66 5.51
C TRP A 46 7.65 -2.02 4.85
N ALA A 47 6.67 -2.15 3.95
CA ALA A 47 6.44 -3.38 3.19
C ALA A 47 7.66 -3.81 2.33
N GLN A 48 8.46 -2.85 1.86
CA GLN A 48 9.68 -3.15 1.09
C GLN A 48 10.86 -3.39 2.03
N PHE A 49 11.08 -2.49 2.99
CA PHE A 49 12.20 -2.57 3.91
C PHE A 49 12.14 -3.78 4.85
N ARG A 50 10.93 -4.24 5.20
CA ARG A 50 10.72 -5.41 6.06
C ARG A 50 11.51 -6.64 5.58
N LYS A 51 11.65 -6.84 4.27
CA LYS A 51 12.40 -7.98 3.71
C LYS A 51 13.87 -7.98 4.11
N ILE A 52 14.46 -6.80 4.24
CA ILE A 52 15.85 -6.62 4.68
C ILE A 52 15.92 -6.74 6.19
N HIS A 53 14.95 -6.15 6.89
CA HIS A 53 14.86 -6.23 8.34
C HIS A 53 14.75 -7.68 8.85
N GLU A 54 13.94 -8.50 8.19
CA GLU A 54 13.69 -9.90 8.52
C GLU A 54 14.73 -10.87 7.94
N ASP A 55 15.72 -10.39 7.17
CA ASP A 55 16.77 -11.24 6.61
C ASP A 55 17.78 -11.62 7.71
N GLU A 56 17.77 -12.89 8.12
CA GLU A 56 18.69 -13.44 9.13
C GLU A 56 20.15 -13.52 8.64
N SER A 57 20.39 -13.43 7.33
CA SER A 57 21.74 -13.48 6.76
C SER A 57 22.50 -12.14 6.83
N LEU A 58 21.79 -11.05 7.14
CA LEU A 58 22.37 -9.71 7.26
C LEU A 58 22.61 -9.35 8.72
N GLU A 59 23.74 -8.72 8.99
CA GLU A 59 24.02 -8.17 10.32
C GLU A 59 23.11 -6.97 10.62
N GLU A 60 22.73 -6.78 11.88
CA GLU A 60 21.88 -5.66 12.32
C GLU A 60 22.45 -4.28 11.94
N CYS A 61 23.77 -4.12 12.00
CA CYS A 61 24.45 -2.89 11.58
C CYS A 61 24.30 -2.62 10.08
N ASP A 62 24.39 -3.66 9.25
CA ASP A 62 24.21 -3.55 7.79
C ASP A 62 22.76 -3.22 7.45
N LYS A 63 21.79 -3.86 8.13
CA LYS A 63 20.36 -3.52 7.99
C LYS A 63 20.12 -2.06 8.33
N PHE A 64 20.72 -1.55 9.40
CA PHE A 64 20.60 -0.16 9.79
C PHE A 64 21.28 0.78 8.78
N HIS A 65 22.41 0.39 8.19
CA HIS A 65 23.02 1.14 7.11
C HIS A 65 22.11 1.23 5.87
N TYR A 66 21.48 0.13 5.47
CA TYR A 66 20.47 0.14 4.41
C TYR A 66 19.26 1.00 4.78
N LEU A 67 18.86 1.00 6.05
CA LEU A 67 17.77 1.83 6.53
C LEU A 67 18.09 3.32 6.37
N LEU A 68 19.28 3.75 6.80
CA LEU A 68 19.79 5.11 6.62
C LEU A 68 19.78 5.53 5.16
N GLN A 69 20.29 4.68 4.26
CA GLN A 69 20.30 4.95 2.81
C GLN A 69 18.90 5.03 2.20
N SER A 70 17.91 4.42 2.86
CA SER A 70 16.52 4.44 2.42
C SER A 70 15.74 5.66 2.93
N MET A 71 16.37 6.57 3.69
CA MET A 71 15.76 7.82 4.13
C MET A 71 16.04 8.95 3.14
N LEU A 72 15.06 9.83 2.92
CA LEU A 72 15.24 11.03 2.11
C LEU A 72 16.03 12.08 2.90
N PRO A 73 17.12 12.65 2.34
CA PRO A 73 17.90 13.69 3.02
C PRO A 73 17.05 14.90 3.42
N GLY A 74 17.35 15.49 4.58
CA GLY A 74 16.67 16.69 5.09
C GLY A 74 15.24 16.44 5.58
N THR A 75 14.85 15.19 5.79
CA THR A 75 13.53 14.83 6.29
C THR A 75 13.56 14.38 7.75
N ARG A 76 12.40 14.42 8.41
CA ARG A 76 12.24 14.03 9.82
C ARG A 76 12.60 12.57 10.08
N ALA A 77 12.48 11.70 9.06
CA ALA A 77 12.92 10.32 9.16
C ALA A 77 14.45 10.22 9.12
N MET A 78 15.12 10.96 8.24
CA MET A 78 16.58 11.03 8.20
C MET A 78 17.15 11.60 9.51
N GLU A 79 16.61 12.72 9.99
CA GLU A 79 17.02 13.34 11.26
C GLU A 79 16.93 12.36 12.45
N LEU A 80 15.88 11.53 12.48
CA LEU A 80 15.76 10.48 13.50
C LEU A 80 16.87 9.44 13.36
N MET A 81 17.11 8.93 12.15
CA MET A 81 18.12 7.89 11.94
C MET A 81 19.55 8.39 12.18
N GLU A 82 19.87 9.61 11.77
CA GLU A 82 21.18 10.24 12.01
C GLU A 82 21.47 10.54 13.48
N SER A 83 20.43 10.62 14.32
CA SER A 83 20.61 10.84 15.77
C SER A 83 21.21 9.65 16.51
N TYR A 84 21.26 8.47 15.90
CA TYR A 84 21.83 7.26 16.51
C TYR A 84 23.27 7.04 16.00
N PRO A 85 24.26 6.95 16.90
CA PRO A 85 25.59 6.46 16.55
C PRO A 85 25.53 5.04 15.99
N LEU A 86 26.21 4.78 14.87
CA LEU A 86 26.31 3.47 14.22
C LEU A 86 27.10 2.47 15.10
N THR A 87 26.39 1.86 16.04
CA THR A 87 26.90 0.88 17.01
C THR A 87 25.88 -0.23 17.14
N SER A 88 26.32 -1.46 17.43
CA SER A 88 25.45 -2.64 17.51
C SER A 88 24.23 -2.40 18.43
N ASP A 89 24.47 -1.83 19.61
CA ASP A 89 23.43 -1.52 20.61
C ASP A 89 22.37 -0.52 20.12
N ASN A 90 22.71 0.36 19.20
CA ASN A 90 21.82 1.42 18.72
C ASN A 90 21.10 1.06 17.41
N CYS A 91 21.60 0.10 16.63
CA CYS A 91 20.98 -0.30 15.36
C CYS A 91 19.55 -0.81 15.59
N GLN A 92 19.36 -1.67 16.59
CA GLN A 92 18.03 -2.18 16.94
C GLN A 92 17.12 -1.08 17.52
N LYS A 93 17.66 -0.20 18.35
CA LYS A 93 16.92 0.93 18.94
C LYS A 93 16.42 1.89 17.88
N ALA A 94 17.27 2.23 16.90
CA ALA A 94 16.89 3.12 15.80
C ALA A 94 15.71 2.56 14.99
N VAL A 95 15.75 1.26 14.62
CA VAL A 95 14.63 0.60 13.92
C VAL A 95 13.36 0.60 14.78
N SER A 96 13.49 0.31 16.08
CA SER A 96 12.38 0.34 17.03
C SER A 96 11.75 1.72 17.07
N ASP A 97 12.54 2.78 17.28
CA ASP A 97 12.05 4.14 17.41
C ASP A 97 11.49 4.69 16.08
N LEU A 98 12.01 4.22 14.94
CA LEU A 98 11.41 4.50 13.63
C LEU A 98 9.98 3.92 13.53
N LYS A 99 9.80 2.64 13.89
CA LYS A 99 8.48 2.00 13.93
C LYS A 99 7.56 2.69 14.93
N ASP A 100 8.09 3.04 16.09
CA ASP A 100 7.30 3.65 17.16
C ASP A 100 6.88 5.08 16.80
N ARG A 101 7.68 5.79 16.00
CA ARG A 101 7.33 7.15 15.55
C ARG A 101 6.41 7.15 14.34
N PHE A 102 6.67 6.30 13.36
CA PHE A 102 6.01 6.36 12.05
C PHE A 102 5.03 5.21 11.77
N GLY A 103 5.18 4.10 12.49
CA GLY A 103 4.39 2.88 12.31
C GLY A 103 3.29 2.66 13.33
N LYS A 104 2.99 3.65 14.17
CA LYS A 104 1.89 3.59 15.14
C LYS A 104 0.56 3.40 14.44
N LYS A 105 -0.03 2.24 14.66
CA LYS A 105 -1.23 1.77 13.97
C LYS A 105 -2.42 2.69 14.21
N GLU A 106 -2.53 3.23 15.42
CA GLU A 106 -3.58 4.17 15.83
C GLU A 106 -3.48 5.48 15.04
N LEU A 107 -2.28 6.05 14.92
CA LEU A 107 -2.03 7.28 14.17
C LEU A 107 -2.24 7.07 12.67
N LEU A 108 -1.77 5.94 12.12
CA LEU A 108 -1.97 5.60 10.70
C LEU A 108 -3.46 5.46 10.38
N THR A 109 -4.22 4.80 11.26
CA THR A 109 -5.67 4.70 11.14
C THR A 109 -6.30 6.09 11.08
N GLU A 110 -5.96 6.96 12.02
CA GLU A 110 -6.50 8.33 12.08
C GLU A 110 -6.21 9.10 10.79
N ILE A 111 -4.99 8.97 10.24
CA ILE A 111 -4.61 9.62 8.99
C ILE A 111 -5.44 9.13 7.82
N TYR A 112 -5.59 7.81 7.63
CA TYR A 112 -6.40 7.29 6.52
C TYR A 112 -7.89 7.64 6.67
N VAL A 113 -8.40 7.76 7.90
CA VAL A 113 -9.75 8.30 8.15
C VAL A 113 -9.83 9.78 7.79
N ARG A 114 -8.83 10.59 8.15
CA ARG A 114 -8.78 12.01 7.82
C ARG A 114 -8.68 12.25 6.31
N GLU A 115 -7.91 11.44 5.58
CA GLU A 115 -7.86 11.48 4.12
C GLU A 115 -9.24 11.21 3.50
N LEU A 116 -10.00 10.24 4.02
CA LEU A 116 -11.38 10.02 3.59
C LEU A 116 -12.27 11.24 3.89
N LEU A 117 -12.12 11.88 5.06
CA LEU A 117 -12.85 13.11 5.39
C LEU A 117 -12.47 14.29 4.47
N GLU A 118 -11.21 14.40 4.08
CA GLU A 118 -10.76 15.42 3.12
C GLU A 118 -11.38 15.21 1.73
N LEU A 119 -11.55 13.96 1.29
CA LEU A 119 -12.30 13.66 0.06
C LEU A 119 -13.76 14.13 0.14
N ILE A 120 -14.42 13.95 1.29
CA ILE A 120 -15.78 14.45 1.53
C ILE A 120 -15.79 15.98 1.40
N MET A 121 -14.87 16.68 2.06
CA MET A 121 -14.81 18.14 2.02
C MET A 121 -14.53 18.67 0.61
N SER A 122 -13.62 18.02 -0.12
CA SER A 122 -13.30 18.38 -1.51
C SER A 122 -14.51 18.24 -2.44
N ASN A 123 -15.32 17.19 -2.25
CA ASN A 123 -16.56 16.99 -2.99
C ASN A 123 -17.60 18.08 -2.70
N VAL A 124 -17.77 18.48 -1.43
CA VAL A 124 -18.72 19.54 -1.02
C VAL A 124 -18.33 20.91 -1.59
N GLN A 125 -17.03 21.21 -1.66
CA GLN A 125 -16.50 22.50 -2.12
C GLN A 125 -16.41 22.62 -3.64
N SER A 126 -16.52 21.52 -4.39
CA SER A 126 -16.50 21.51 -5.85
C SER A 126 -17.82 22.06 -6.42
N HIS A 127 -17.96 23.38 -6.41
CA HIS A 127 -19.09 24.08 -7.02
C HIS A 127 -18.95 24.07 -8.55
N GLY A 128 -19.52 23.04 -9.19
CA GLY A 128 -20.15 23.18 -10.50
C GLY A 128 -19.26 23.44 -11.73
N LYS A 129 -17.94 23.20 -11.70
CA LYS A 129 -17.11 23.45 -12.90
C LYS A 129 -16.29 22.29 -13.44
N ASP A 130 -16.00 21.26 -12.66
CA ASP A 130 -15.42 20.03 -13.18
C ASP A 130 -16.27 18.85 -12.75
N ARG A 131 -16.97 18.26 -13.72
CA ARG A 131 -17.55 16.93 -13.59
C ARG A 131 -16.37 15.95 -13.58
N LEU A 132 -15.61 15.96 -12.48
CA LEU A 132 -14.43 15.13 -12.28
C LEU A 132 -14.86 13.68 -12.52
N SER A 133 -14.17 13.02 -13.46
CA SER A 133 -14.35 11.59 -13.76
C SER A 133 -14.38 10.82 -12.43
N LEU A 134 -15.39 9.97 -12.23
CA LEU A 134 -15.57 9.21 -10.99
C LEU A 134 -14.38 8.30 -10.67
N SER A 135 -13.55 7.97 -11.67
CA SER A 135 -12.37 7.11 -11.53
C SER A 135 -11.42 7.58 -10.42
N LYS A 136 -10.98 8.85 -10.45
CA LYS A 136 -10.03 9.39 -9.47
C LYS A 136 -10.54 9.30 -8.02
N PRO A 137 -11.72 9.84 -7.66
CA PRO A 137 -12.23 9.72 -6.29
C PRO A 137 -12.50 8.27 -5.91
N PHE A 138 -13.00 7.42 -6.82
CA PHE A 138 -13.21 6.00 -6.54
C PHE A 138 -11.89 5.27 -6.22
N ASP A 139 -10.84 5.49 -7.01
CA ASP A 139 -9.53 4.89 -6.78
C ASP A 139 -8.93 5.32 -5.44
N LYS A 140 -9.09 6.60 -5.07
CA LYS A 140 -8.66 7.11 -3.76
C LYS A 140 -9.44 6.46 -2.61
N ILE A 141 -10.78 6.42 -2.69
CA ILE A 141 -11.63 5.74 -1.70
C ILE A 141 -11.16 4.28 -1.53
N LYS A 142 -11.01 3.53 -2.62
CA LYS A 142 -10.53 2.15 -2.58
C LYS A 142 -9.13 2.04 -2.00
N SER A 143 -8.25 3.00 -2.27
CA SER A 143 -6.90 3.04 -1.71
C SER A 143 -6.93 3.18 -0.20
N HIS A 144 -7.66 4.17 0.33
CA HIS A 144 -7.76 4.40 1.77
C HIS A 144 -8.44 3.22 2.48
N LEU A 145 -9.49 2.62 1.90
CA LEU A 145 -10.13 1.42 2.44
C LEU A 145 -9.15 0.23 2.55
N ARG A 146 -8.29 0.02 1.55
CA ARG A 146 -7.25 -1.03 1.60
C ARG A 146 -6.19 -0.73 2.67
N SER A 147 -5.81 0.54 2.83
CA SER A 147 -4.88 0.93 3.89
C SER A 147 -5.47 0.70 5.28
N LEU A 148 -6.73 1.07 5.50
CA LEU A 148 -7.46 0.79 6.74
C LEU A 148 -7.55 -0.72 7.02
N GLU A 149 -7.86 -1.52 6.00
CA GLU A 149 -7.89 -2.99 6.11
C GLU A 149 -6.53 -3.57 6.52
N SER A 150 -5.42 -3.05 5.96
CA SER A 150 -4.07 -3.45 6.38
C SER A 150 -3.76 -3.08 7.84
N MET A 151 -4.45 -2.06 8.37
CA MET A 151 -4.47 -1.69 9.78
C MET A 151 -5.54 -2.47 10.57
N GLY A 152 -6.06 -3.58 10.06
CA GLY A 152 -7.02 -4.44 10.76
C GLY A 152 -8.42 -3.85 10.90
N ILE A 153 -8.73 -2.78 10.18
CA ILE A 153 -10.08 -2.23 10.07
C ILE A 153 -10.76 -2.96 8.92
N ASP A 154 -11.33 -4.10 9.27
CA ASP A 154 -12.07 -4.95 8.34
C ASP A 154 -13.33 -4.23 7.82
N GLN A 155 -13.54 -4.25 6.50
CA GLN A 155 -14.65 -3.53 5.87
C GLN A 155 -16.02 -4.09 6.29
N GLU A 156 -16.12 -5.40 6.54
CA GLU A 156 -17.39 -6.01 6.97
C GLU A 156 -17.74 -5.59 8.40
N LYS A 157 -16.79 -5.71 9.34
CA LYS A 157 -16.99 -5.35 10.75
C LYS A 157 -17.20 -3.85 10.96
N ASN A 158 -16.69 -3.02 10.07
CA ASN A 158 -16.72 -1.56 10.17
C ASN A 158 -17.71 -0.89 9.20
N ALA A 159 -18.54 -1.67 8.50
CA ALA A 159 -19.46 -1.17 7.48
C ALA A 159 -20.39 -0.06 8.00
N ALA A 160 -20.78 -0.10 9.29
CA ALA A 160 -21.68 0.86 9.92
C ALA A 160 -21.22 2.32 9.83
N TRP A 161 -19.91 2.57 9.95
CA TRP A 161 -19.35 3.92 9.84
C TRP A 161 -18.62 4.14 8.51
N LEU A 162 -18.09 3.07 7.88
CA LEU A 162 -17.47 3.16 6.56
C LEU A 162 -18.48 3.50 5.45
N TYR A 163 -19.70 2.93 5.50
CA TYR A 163 -20.75 3.24 4.55
C TYR A 163 -21.07 4.74 4.47
N PRO A 164 -21.48 5.42 5.55
CA PRO A 164 -21.82 6.84 5.48
C PRO A 164 -20.62 7.72 5.11
N MET A 165 -19.39 7.32 5.46
CA MET A 165 -18.19 8.03 5.02
C MET A 165 -17.99 7.94 3.50
N VAL A 166 -18.05 6.73 2.94
CA VAL A 166 -17.91 6.51 1.49
C VAL A 166 -19.03 7.18 0.73
N GLU A 167 -20.28 7.10 1.22
CA GLU A 167 -21.44 7.75 0.62
C GLU A 167 -21.27 9.27 0.57
N SER A 168 -20.72 9.87 1.64
CA SER A 168 -20.49 11.32 1.72
C SER A 168 -19.39 11.82 0.77
N CYS A 169 -18.48 10.95 0.31
CA CYS A 169 -17.47 11.31 -0.70
C CYS A 169 -18.06 11.54 -2.10
N LEU A 170 -19.32 11.17 -2.33
CA LEU A 170 -19.92 11.12 -3.66
C LEU A 170 -20.68 12.40 -3.99
N SER A 171 -20.58 12.85 -5.24
CA SER A 171 -21.35 14.00 -5.70
C SER A 171 -22.85 13.69 -5.76
N THR A 172 -23.68 14.73 -5.69
CA THR A 172 -25.14 14.60 -5.71
C THR A 172 -25.67 13.81 -6.91
N ASP A 173 -25.03 13.95 -8.08
CA ASP A 173 -25.43 13.21 -9.29
C ASP A 173 -25.17 11.71 -9.15
N ILE A 174 -24.00 11.33 -8.60
CA ILE A 174 -23.66 9.93 -8.33
C ILE A 174 -24.57 9.35 -7.24
N LEU A 175 -24.89 10.11 -6.21
CA LEU A 175 -25.84 9.70 -5.16
C LEU A 175 -27.24 9.43 -5.72
N ARG A 176 -27.74 10.29 -6.61
CA ARG A 176 -29.03 10.06 -7.29
C ARG A 176 -28.99 8.81 -8.17
N ALA A 177 -27.89 8.59 -8.89
CA ALA A 177 -27.72 7.38 -9.70
C ALA A 177 -27.66 6.12 -8.82
N TRP A 178 -26.95 6.20 -7.69
CA TRP A 178 -26.88 5.14 -6.67
C TRP A 178 -28.27 4.80 -6.13
N GLN A 179 -29.05 5.79 -5.70
CA GLN A 179 -30.41 5.58 -5.17
C GLN A 179 -31.39 4.97 -6.19
N ARG A 180 -31.16 5.18 -7.49
CA ARG A 180 -31.96 4.59 -8.57
C ARG A 180 -31.47 3.20 -8.99
N SER A 181 -30.30 2.79 -8.51
CA SER A 181 -29.70 1.52 -8.87
C SER A 181 -30.47 0.35 -8.26
N PRO A 182 -30.65 -0.76 -9.00
CA PRO A 182 -31.18 -2.00 -8.44
C PRO A 182 -30.33 -2.55 -7.27
N GLN A 183 -29.08 -2.11 -7.11
CA GLN A 183 -28.20 -2.53 -6.02
C GLN A 183 -28.48 -1.79 -4.69
N PHE A 184 -29.22 -0.68 -4.71
CA PHE A 184 -29.51 0.12 -3.52
C PHE A 184 -30.38 -0.64 -2.50
N ASN A 185 -31.40 -1.35 -2.99
CA ASN A 185 -32.36 -2.13 -2.19
C ASN A 185 -32.10 -3.65 -2.27
N LYS A 186 -30.85 -4.08 -2.50
CA LYS A 186 -30.52 -5.51 -2.43
C LYS A 186 -30.50 -5.93 -0.96
N ASP A 187 -31.66 -6.39 -0.48
CA ASP A 187 -31.85 -6.89 0.87
C ASP A 187 -31.20 -8.26 1.06
N ASP A 188 -30.01 -8.29 1.64
CA ASP A 188 -29.55 -9.47 2.40
C ASP A 188 -29.96 -9.28 3.86
N LYS A 189 -31.07 -9.93 4.24
CA LYS A 189 -31.76 -9.78 5.53
C LYS A 189 -30.90 -10.10 6.77
N GLU A 190 -29.73 -10.70 6.61
CA GLU A 190 -28.83 -11.06 7.73
C GLU A 190 -27.68 -10.08 7.95
N LYS A 191 -27.29 -9.25 6.96
CA LYS A 191 -26.09 -8.40 7.00
C LYS A 191 -26.29 -7.09 6.23
N GLU A 192 -27.40 -6.40 6.49
CA GLU A 192 -27.87 -5.25 5.70
C GLU A 192 -26.78 -4.20 5.44
N THR A 193 -26.08 -3.71 6.47
CA THR A 193 -25.07 -2.65 6.29
C THR A 193 -23.80 -3.13 5.57
N GLN A 194 -23.39 -4.39 5.79
CA GLN A 194 -22.21 -4.97 5.13
C GLN A 194 -22.47 -5.18 3.64
N SER A 195 -23.68 -5.67 3.32
CA SER A 195 -24.15 -5.79 1.94
C SER A 195 -24.24 -4.41 1.28
N ARG A 196 -24.72 -3.38 2.00
CA ARG A 196 -24.85 -2.01 1.45
C ARG A 196 -23.52 -1.35 1.08
N LEU A 197 -22.48 -1.41 1.93
CA LEU A 197 -21.15 -0.88 1.57
C LEU A 197 -20.58 -1.60 0.34
N SER A 198 -20.68 -2.94 0.33
CA SER A 198 -20.19 -3.76 -0.78
C SER A 198 -20.94 -3.45 -2.09
N ASN A 199 -22.26 -3.31 -2.02
CA ASN A 199 -23.12 -2.94 -3.14
C ASN A 199 -22.80 -1.54 -3.67
N LEU A 200 -22.51 -0.58 -2.78
CA LEU A 200 -22.10 0.78 -3.17
C LEU A 200 -20.75 0.75 -3.91
N LEU A 201 -19.74 0.07 -3.36
CA LEU A 201 -18.42 -0.04 -4.01
C LEU A 201 -18.52 -0.74 -5.37
N GLU A 202 -19.37 -1.75 -5.49
CA GLU A 202 -19.65 -2.45 -6.74
C GLU A 202 -20.33 -1.54 -7.77
N PHE A 203 -21.30 -0.75 -7.33
CA PHE A 203 -21.96 0.24 -8.18
C PHE A 203 -20.97 1.29 -8.69
N LEU A 204 -20.15 1.87 -7.80
CA LEU A 204 -19.14 2.87 -8.18
C LEU A 204 -18.15 2.31 -9.20
N ARG A 205 -17.69 1.06 -9.02
CA ARG A 205 -16.82 0.39 -9.99
C ARG A 205 -17.46 0.34 -11.38
N LYS A 206 -18.72 -0.09 -11.45
CA LYS A 206 -19.46 -0.15 -12.72
C LYS A 206 -19.65 1.21 -13.36
N GLU A 207 -19.88 2.25 -12.56
CA GLU A 207 -20.05 3.60 -13.08
C GLU A 207 -18.74 4.15 -13.66
N VAL A 208 -17.59 3.84 -13.03
CA VAL A 208 -16.26 4.13 -13.59
C VAL A 208 -16.05 3.41 -14.93
N GLU A 209 -16.34 2.11 -15.00
CA GLU A 209 -16.26 1.35 -16.26
C GLU A 209 -17.19 1.93 -17.35
N ASN A 210 -18.38 2.39 -16.95
CA ASN A 210 -19.34 3.00 -17.87
C ASN A 210 -18.83 4.33 -18.43
N GLU A 211 -18.18 5.17 -17.61
CA GLU A 211 -17.51 6.39 -18.11
C GLU A 211 -16.49 6.06 -19.19
N GLU A 212 -15.70 5.01 -19.03
CA GLU A 212 -14.72 4.56 -20.02
C GLU A 212 -15.41 4.06 -21.30
N ARG A 213 -16.45 3.24 -21.18
CA ARG A 213 -17.26 2.77 -22.34
C ARG A 213 -17.86 3.95 -23.12
N VAL A 214 -18.41 4.94 -22.43
CA VAL A 214 -18.98 6.13 -23.07
C VAL A 214 -17.90 6.94 -23.78
N LYS A 215 -16.72 7.11 -23.19
CA LYS A 215 -15.57 7.77 -23.84
C LYS A 215 -15.19 7.03 -25.11
N LEU A 216 -15.04 5.69 -25.07
CA LEU A 216 -14.71 4.87 -26.23
C LEU A 216 -15.71 5.05 -27.39
N VAL A 217 -17.01 4.98 -27.10
CA VAL A 217 -18.05 5.16 -28.13
C VAL A 217 -18.00 6.56 -28.74
N ARG A 218 -17.84 7.60 -27.93
CA ARG A 218 -17.81 8.99 -28.41
C ARG A 218 -16.56 9.30 -29.23
N THR A 219 -15.40 8.80 -28.83
CA THR A 219 -14.15 8.97 -29.59
C THR A 219 -14.22 8.23 -30.94
N ASN A 220 -14.78 7.02 -30.96
CA ASN A 220 -14.97 6.27 -32.22
C ASN A 220 -16.00 6.94 -33.14
N ALA A 221 -17.06 7.54 -32.60
CA ALA A 221 -18.05 8.29 -33.37
C ALA A 221 -17.45 9.52 -34.06
N LEU A 222 -16.61 10.29 -33.34
CA LEU A 222 -15.91 11.46 -33.90
C LEU A 222 -14.91 11.08 -35.01
N ASN A 223 -14.24 9.94 -34.88
CA ASN A 223 -13.30 9.45 -35.91
C ASN A 223 -14.00 8.93 -37.18
N THR A 224 -15.28 8.57 -37.09
CA THR A 224 -16.06 8.07 -38.24
C THR A 224 -16.70 9.23 -39.02
N SER A 225 -16.97 10.37 -38.39
CA SER A 225 -17.50 11.58 -39.04
C SER A 225 -16.45 12.45 -39.76
N LEU A 226 -15.17 12.06 -39.72
CA LEU A 226 -14.05 12.76 -40.37
C LEU A 226 -13.51 12.01 -41.62
N LYS A 227 -14.28 11.08 -42.18
CA LYS A 227 -13.97 10.38 -43.44
C LYS A 227 -15.02 10.66 -44.51
#